data_AF-A0AB33ENA6-F1
#
_entry.id   AF-A0AB33ENA6-F1
#
_cell.length_a   1.000
_cell.length_b   1.000
_cell.length_c   1.000
_cell.angle_alpha   90.00
_cell.angle_beta   90.00
_cell.angle_gamma   90.00
#
_symmetry.space_group_name_H-M   'P 1'
#
loop_
_entity.id
_entity.type
_entity.pdbx_description
1 polymer ?
#
loop_
_entity_poly.entity_id
_entity_poly.type
_entity_poly.pdbx_seq_one_letter_code
_entity_poly.pdbx_strand_id
1 'polypeptide(L)'
;MTDMSYLDGNMLDGPLRELFAVDLSSTTGRCDTCGTTGPMAGLHVYSHAPGLIGRCPACAGVMVRLVRAPERAWLDLRGSTYLQVPMPLDQGFRPAH
;
A
#
# COMPACT_ATOMS: atom_id res chain seq x y z
N MET A 1 -29.37 9.22 -19.17
CA MET A 1 -28.15 9.52 -18.39
C MET A 1 -27.98 8.35 -17.46
N THR A 2 -26.97 7.51 -17.69
CA THR A 2 -26.67 6.38 -16.81
C THR A 2 -26.32 6.93 -15.44
N ASP A 3 -27.13 6.58 -14.46
CA ASP A 3 -26.93 6.92 -13.06
C ASP A 3 -25.60 6.31 -12.61
N MET A 4 -24.60 7.15 -12.32
CA MET A 4 -23.37 6.66 -11.69
C MET A 4 -23.63 6.53 -10.20
N SER A 5 -24.28 5.43 -9.81
CA SER A 5 -24.51 5.12 -8.41
C SER A 5 -23.16 4.80 -7.74
N TYR A 6 -22.80 5.63 -6.77
CA TYR A 6 -21.64 5.38 -5.92
C TYR A 6 -21.96 4.19 -4.99
N LEU A 7 -21.03 3.23 -4.87
CA LEU A 7 -21.16 2.14 -3.91
C LEU A 7 -20.71 2.59 -2.52
N ASP A 8 -21.30 1.98 -1.50
CA ASP A 8 -20.90 2.19 -0.11
C ASP A 8 -19.42 1.77 0.10
N GLY A 9 -18.71 2.53 0.94
CA GLY A 9 -17.27 2.33 1.18
C GLY A 9 -16.93 0.97 1.78
N ASN A 10 -17.89 0.30 2.44
CA ASN A 10 -17.68 -1.05 2.97
C ASN A 10 -17.50 -2.09 1.84
N MET A 11 -17.83 -1.76 0.58
CA MET A 11 -17.52 -2.62 -0.56
C MET A 11 -16.02 -2.91 -0.68
N LEU A 12 -15.16 -1.99 -0.22
CA LEU A 12 -13.71 -2.16 -0.21
C LEU A 12 -13.23 -3.24 0.77
N ASP A 13 -14.05 -3.66 1.75
CA ASP A 13 -13.63 -4.59 2.81
C ASP A 13 -13.17 -5.94 2.22
N GLY A 14 -13.88 -6.48 1.22
CA GLY A 14 -13.47 -7.72 0.54
C GLY A 14 -12.12 -7.57 -0.18
N PRO A 15 -12.04 -6.70 -1.21
CA PRO A 15 -10.82 -6.50 -1.99
C PRO A 15 -9.60 -6.07 -1.15
N LEU A 16 -9.79 -5.23 -0.12
CA LEU A 16 -8.68 -4.78 0.73
C LEU A 16 -8.22 -5.85 1.72
N ARG A 17 -9.12 -6.71 2.24
CA ARG A 17 -8.70 -7.84 3.08
C ARG A 17 -7.78 -8.79 2.34
N GLU A 18 -8.06 -9.04 1.07
CA GLU A 18 -7.18 -9.84 0.20
C GLU A 18 -5.81 -9.18 0.02
N LEU A 19 -5.78 -7.85 -0.15
CA LEU A 19 -4.55 -7.08 -0.32
C LEU A 19 -3.68 -7.01 0.95
N PHE A 20 -4.28 -6.84 2.13
CA PHE A 20 -3.55 -6.65 3.38
C PHE A 20 -3.03 -7.96 4.02
N ALA A 21 -3.41 -9.12 3.48
CA ALA A 21 -2.80 -10.40 3.84
C ALA A 21 -1.43 -10.63 3.16
N VAL A 22 -1.01 -9.73 2.27
CA VAL A 22 0.16 -9.95 1.40
C VAL A 22 1.47 -9.54 2.06
N ASP A 23 2.50 -10.32 1.76
CA ASP A 23 3.89 -10.03 2.12
C ASP A 23 4.39 -8.75 1.41
N LEU A 24 4.54 -7.68 2.20
CA LEU A 24 5.12 -6.41 1.76
C LEU A 24 6.50 -6.56 1.11
N SER A 25 7.27 -7.61 1.43
CA SER A 25 8.58 -7.83 0.86
C SER A 25 8.53 -8.04 -0.67
N SER A 26 7.45 -8.65 -1.15
CA SER A 26 7.18 -8.95 -2.57
C SER A 26 6.44 -7.83 -3.32
N THR A 27 5.99 -6.80 -2.60
CA THR A 27 5.23 -5.68 -3.16
C THR A 27 6.16 -4.72 -3.88
N THR A 28 5.75 -4.22 -5.05
CA THR A 28 6.48 -3.18 -5.79
C THR A 28 5.83 -1.82 -5.53
N GLY A 29 6.63 -0.82 -5.14
CA GLY A 29 6.18 0.55 -4.94
C GLY A 29 6.77 1.50 -5.98
N ARG A 30 6.07 2.59 -6.27
CA ARG A 30 6.60 3.71 -7.06
C ARG A 30 6.70 4.97 -6.21
N CYS A 31 7.90 5.55 -6.14
CA CYS A 31 8.16 6.76 -5.37
C CYS A 31 7.44 7.97 -5.99
N ASP A 32 6.67 8.69 -5.17
CA ASP A 32 6.01 9.94 -5.57
C ASP A 32 7.01 11.06 -5.87
N THR A 33 8.15 11.09 -5.17
CA THR A 33 9.15 12.16 -5.32
C THR A 33 9.98 12.04 -6.60
N CYS A 34 10.46 10.85 -6.96
CA CYS A 34 11.39 10.67 -8.09
C CYS A 34 10.91 9.68 -9.15
N GLY A 35 9.74 9.05 -8.97
CA GLY A 35 9.17 8.10 -9.91
C GLY A 35 9.85 6.74 -9.96
N THR A 36 10.91 6.49 -9.18
CA THR A 36 11.59 5.19 -9.13
C THR A 36 10.63 4.11 -8.66
N THR A 37 10.56 3.02 -9.43
CA THR A 37 9.78 1.83 -9.12
C THR A 37 10.71 0.70 -8.68
N GLY A 38 10.35 -0.03 -7.63
CA GLY A 38 11.12 -1.16 -7.15
C GLY A 38 10.46 -1.91 -6.00
N PRO A 39 11.05 -3.04 -5.57
CA PRO A 39 10.52 -3.81 -4.45
C PRO A 39 10.56 -2.98 -3.17
N MET A 40 9.49 -3.05 -2.39
CA MET A 40 9.38 -2.39 -1.09
C MET A 40 10.42 -2.92 -0.09
N ALA A 41 10.87 -4.18 -0.24
CA ALA A 41 11.99 -4.74 0.51
C ALA A 41 13.32 -3.99 0.29
N GLY A 42 13.45 -3.22 -0.79
CA GLY A 42 14.64 -2.42 -1.10
C GLY A 42 14.66 -1.03 -0.44
N LEU A 43 13.62 -0.64 0.32
CA LEU A 43 13.62 0.65 1.01
C LEU A 43 14.64 0.70 2.15
N HIS A 44 15.22 1.88 2.36
CA HIS A 44 16.00 2.14 3.57
C HIS A 44 15.04 2.42 4.74
N VAL A 45 14.99 1.49 5.70
CA VAL A 45 14.05 1.55 6.84
C VAL A 45 14.74 2.07 8.11
N TYR A 46 14.11 3.06 8.75
CA TYR A 46 14.55 3.64 10.01
C TYR A 46 13.50 3.37 11.09
N SER A 47 13.92 2.73 12.17
CA SER A 47 13.06 2.27 13.28
C SER A 47 13.17 3.12 14.57
N HIS A 48 13.98 4.18 14.57
CA HIS A 48 14.28 4.99 15.76
C HIS A 48 13.35 6.22 15.93
N ALA A 49 12.27 6.30 15.16
CA ALA A 49 11.20 7.29 15.28
C ALA A 49 9.99 6.63 15.99
N PRO A 50 8.88 7.32 16.33
CA PRO A 50 7.68 6.67 16.89
C PRO A 50 7.00 5.61 15.96
N GLY A 51 7.68 5.15 14.92
CA GLY A 51 7.27 4.11 13.99
C GLY A 51 8.39 3.73 13.02
N LEU A 52 8.03 2.95 12.00
CA LEU A 52 8.91 2.57 10.90
C LEU A 52 8.77 3.58 9.77
N ILE A 53 9.90 4.08 9.26
CA ILE A 53 9.95 4.99 8.12
C ILE A 53 10.76 4.33 7.01
N GLY A 54 10.13 4.06 5.86
CA GLY A 54 10.81 3.54 4.67
C GLY A 54 11.09 4.67 3.66
N ARG A 55 12.35 4.81 3.27
CA ARG A 55 12.80 5.81 2.29
C ARG A 55 13.22 5.17 0.98
N CYS A 56 12.96 5.88 -0.12
CA CYS A 56 13.41 5.52 -1.46
C CYS A 56 14.95 5.45 -1.50
N PRO A 57 15.56 4.35 -1.98
CA PRO A 57 17.01 4.25 -2.09
C PRO A 57 17.61 5.22 -3.13
N ALA A 58 16.81 5.69 -4.09
CA ALA A 58 17.28 6.59 -5.16
C ALA A 58 17.32 8.07 -4.74
N CYS A 59 16.34 8.55 -3.96
CA CYS A 59 16.20 9.98 -3.65
C CYS A 59 16.07 10.30 -2.16
N ALA A 60 16.07 9.29 -1.28
CA ALA A 60 15.80 9.40 0.15
C ALA A 60 14.41 9.98 0.53
N GLY A 61 13.51 10.19 -0.44
CA GLY A 61 12.11 10.55 -0.19
C GLY A 61 11.40 9.51 0.66
N VAL A 62 10.53 9.94 1.59
CA VAL A 62 9.79 9.02 2.47
C VAL A 62 8.64 8.39 1.70
N MET A 63 8.69 7.07 1.46
CA MET A 63 7.69 6.34 0.69
C MET A 63 6.58 5.74 1.57
N VAL A 64 6.93 5.31 2.79
CA VAL A 64 5.99 4.70 3.74
C VAL A 64 6.31 5.10 5.18
N ARG A 65 5.27 5.28 5.99
CA ARG A 65 5.36 5.37 7.46
C ARG A 65 4.36 4.42 8.10
N LEU A 66 4.83 3.62 9.06
CA LEU A 66 3.97 2.78 9.90
C LEU A 66 4.18 3.14 11.36
N VAL A 67 3.15 3.69 12.00
CA VAL A 67 3.14 3.99 13.44
C VAL A 67 2.11 3.08 14.10
N ARG A 68 2.46 2.45 15.22
CA ARG A 68 1.56 1.60 16.00
C ARG A 68 1.40 2.16 17.42
N ALA A 69 0.16 2.21 17.88
CA ALA A 69 -0.25 2.43 19.26
C ALA A 69 -1.00 1.17 19.76
N PRO A 70 -1.32 1.04 21.06
CA PRO A 70 -1.93 -0.18 21.61
C PRO A 70 -3.22 -0.63 20.89
N GLU A 71 -4.05 0.31 20.44
CA GLU A 71 -5.36 0.01 19.82
C GLU A 71 -5.44 0.42 18.35
N ARG A 72 -4.40 1.05 17.79
CA ARG A 72 -4.48 1.74 16.49
C ARG A 72 -3.17 1.64 15.74
N ALA A 73 -3.25 1.66 14.41
CA ALA A 73 -2.09 1.80 13.56
C ALA A 73 -2.38 2.85 12.48
N TRP A 74 -1.34 3.56 12.07
CA TRP A 74 -1.38 4.50 10.94
C TRP A 74 -0.40 4.02 9.88
N LEU A 75 -0.92 3.77 8.69
CA LEU A 75 -0.14 3.49 7.49
C LEU A 75 -0.25 4.70 6.56
N ASP A 76 0.84 5.44 6.40
CA ASP A 76 0.94 6.57 5.49
C ASP A 76 1.71 6.14 4.24
N LEU A 77 1.03 6.21 3.08
CA LEU A 77 1.56 5.86 1.77
C LEU A 77 1.62 7.06 0.81
N ARG A 78 1.49 8.30 1.31
CA ARG A 78 1.48 9.51 0.45
C ARG A 78 2.74 9.67 -0.40
N GLY A 79 3.87 9.11 0.03
CA GLY A 79 5.11 9.11 -0.74
C GLY A 79 5.23 7.99 -1.77
N SER A 80 4.19 7.18 -1.94
CA SER A 80 4.09 6.11 -2.92
C SER A 80 2.87 6.38 -3.81
N THR A 81 3.06 6.53 -5.12
CA THR A 81 1.94 6.79 -6.04
C THR A 81 1.00 5.58 -6.15
N TYR A 82 1.56 4.37 -6.04
CA TYR A 82 0.83 3.12 -5.96
C TYR A 82 1.70 2.05 -5.32
N LEU A 83 1.04 0.98 -4.86
CA LEU A 83 1.64 -0.30 -4.54
C LEU A 83 1.06 -1.35 -5.50
N GLN A 84 1.93 -2.11 -6.13
CA GLN A 84 1.59 -3.28 -6.93
C GLN A 84 1.83 -4.52 -6.07
N VAL A 85 0.75 -5.25 -5.81
CA VAL A 85 0.73 -6.41 -4.93
C VAL A 85 0.55 -7.68 -5.78
N PRO A 86 1.37 -8.72 -5.59
CA PRO A 86 1.15 -10.00 -6.28
C PRO A 86 -0.11 -10.68 -5.73
N MET A 87 -1.04 -11.02 -6.62
CA MET A 87 -2.25 -11.76 -6.27
C MET A 87 -2.08 -13.24 -6.61
N PRO A 88 -2.55 -14.18 -5.77
CA PRO A 88 -2.65 -15.60 -6.15
C PRO A 88 -3.47 -15.74 -7.44
N LEU A 89 -3.08 -16.65 -8.34
CA LEU A 89 -3.71 -16.77 -9.65
C LEU A 89 -5.14 -17.33 -9.64
N ASP A 90 -5.68 -17.79 -8.51
CA ASP A 90 -7.05 -18.29 -8.42
C ASP A 90 -7.72 -17.87 -7.10
N GLN A 91 -8.52 -16.80 -7.14
CA GLN A 91 -9.62 -16.51 -6.20
C GLN A 91 -10.53 -15.39 -6.74
N GLY A 92 -11.16 -15.68 -7.88
CA GLY A 92 -12.46 -15.11 -8.31
C GLY A 92 -12.76 -13.63 -8.00
N PHE A 93 -12.13 -12.69 -8.71
CA PHE A 93 -12.77 -11.40 -8.95
C PHE A 93 -13.99 -11.63 -9.85
N ARG A 94 -15.20 -11.68 -9.26
CA ARG A 94 -16.45 -11.51 -10.01
C ARG A 94 -16.85 -10.03 -9.88
N PRO A 95 -16.74 -9.21 -10.93
CA PRO A 95 -17.30 -7.87 -10.89
C PRO A 95 -18.80 -7.99 -10.62
N ALA A 96 -19.31 -7.19 -9.69
CA ALA A 96 -20.76 -7.09 -9.47
C ALA A 96 -21.42 -6.66 -10.79
N HIS A 97 -22.42 -7.43 -11.23
CA HIS A 97 -23.32 -7.04 -12.31
C HIS A 97 -24.29 -5.97 -11.83
#